data_AF-A0A968MXF8-F1
#
_entry.id   AF-A0A968MXF8-F1
#
_cell.length_a   1.000
_cell.length_b   1.000
_cell.length_c   1.000
_cell.angle_alpha   90.00
_cell.angle_beta   90.00
_cell.angle_gamma   90.00
#
_symmetry.space_group_name_H-M   'P 1'
#
loop_
_entity.id
_entity.type
_entity.pdbx_description
1 polymer ?
#
loop_
_entity_poly.entity_id
_entity_poly.type
_entity_poly.pdbx_seq_one_letter_code
_entity_poly.pdbx_strand_id
1 'polypeptide(L)'
;MERRFTLFIVLFLVIPTLTLHVNAQSEAADTAKKEWVKYNPDFRFNDGVYLNFDQVKNNDPIPKYKIISSVDYNNPQFFDAVATESAISYYDNLGIRQDVSMKSIWGYCKMVCYTSE
;
A
#
# COMPACT_ATOMS: atom_id res chain seq x y z
N MET A 1 -42.73 50.03 -15.70
CA MET A 1 -41.54 49.36 -16.26
C MET A 1 -40.68 48.74 -15.14
N GLU A 2 -40.49 49.44 -14.03
CA GLU A 2 -39.76 49.01 -12.82
C GLU A 2 -40.11 47.62 -12.25
N ARG A 3 -41.40 47.31 -12.05
CA ARG A 3 -41.82 46.09 -11.31
C ARG A 3 -41.50 44.77 -12.04
N ARG A 4 -41.35 44.82 -13.38
CA ARG A 4 -40.90 43.67 -14.18
C ARG A 4 -39.38 43.53 -14.12
N PHE A 5 -38.66 44.65 -14.06
CA PHE A 5 -37.20 44.68 -13.94
C PHE A 5 -36.72 44.17 -12.58
N THR A 6 -37.43 44.51 -11.49
CA THR A 6 -37.15 43.98 -10.14
C THR A 6 -37.36 42.46 -10.06
N LEU A 7 -38.39 41.93 -10.72
CA LEU A 7 -38.65 40.48 -10.79
C LEU A 7 -37.54 39.73 -11.53
N PHE A 8 -37.01 40.30 -12.63
CA PHE A 8 -35.89 39.70 -13.36
C PHE A 8 -34.59 39.71 -12.55
N ILE A 9 -34.30 40.77 -11.79
CA ILE A 9 -33.12 40.85 -10.92
C ILE A 9 -33.18 39.82 -9.79
N VAL A 10 -34.34 39.65 -9.15
CA VAL A 10 -34.54 38.64 -8.09
C VAL A 10 -34.43 37.22 -8.66
N LEU A 11 -34.98 36.98 -9.85
CA LEU A 11 -34.88 35.68 -10.53
C LEU A 11 -33.41 35.34 -10.89
N PHE A 12 -32.61 36.32 -11.32
CA PHE A 12 -31.22 36.11 -11.72
C PHE A 12 -30.23 36.02 -10.53
N LEU A 13 -30.58 36.56 -9.35
CA LEU A 13 -29.75 36.47 -8.14
C LEU A 13 -30.07 35.26 -7.25
N VAL A 14 -31.30 34.74 -7.28
CA VAL A 14 -31.73 33.61 -6.40
C VAL A 14 -31.52 32.24 -7.06
N ILE A 15 -31.55 32.14 -8.39
CA ILE A 15 -31.30 30.87 -9.10
C ILE A 15 -29.83 30.40 -9.04
N PRO A 16 -28.79 31.25 -9.13
CA PRO A 16 -27.40 30.79 -9.00
C PRO A 16 -27.02 30.39 -7.56
N THR A 17 -27.69 30.93 -6.54
CA THR A 17 -27.43 30.55 -5.14
C THR A 17 -28.06 29.21 -4.76
N LEU A 18 -29.16 28.83 -5.42
CA LEU A 18 -29.78 27.50 -5.25
C LEU A 18 -28.96 26.38 -5.93
N THR A 19 -28.25 26.68 -7.02
CA THR A 19 -27.39 25.71 -7.73
C THR A 19 -26.02 25.51 -7.08
N LEU A 20 -25.54 26.47 -6.28
CA LEU A 20 -24.30 26.33 -5.49
C LEU A 20 -24.41 25.35 -4.32
N HIS A 21 -25.62 25.02 -3.85
CA HIS A 21 -25.82 24.07 -2.75
C HIS A 21 -25.93 22.61 -3.20
N VAL A 22 -26.07 22.34 -4.51
CA VAL A 22 -26.26 20.97 -5.03
C VAL A 22 -24.94 20.24 -5.28
N ASN A 23 -23.81 20.96 -5.32
CA ASN A 23 -22.49 20.35 -5.54
C ASN A 23 -21.67 20.14 -4.24
N ALA A 24 -22.25 20.39 -3.06
CA ALA A 24 -21.59 20.15 -1.77
C ALA A 24 -21.71 18.69 -1.28
N GLN A 25 -22.43 17.83 -2.00
CA GLN A 25 -22.46 16.38 -1.76
C GLN A 25 -21.88 15.64 -2.97
N SER A 26 -20.57 15.67 -3.12
CA SER A 26 -19.85 14.49 -3.58
C SER A 26 -19.04 13.94 -2.41
N GLU A 27 -19.73 13.58 -1.33
CA GLU A 27 -19.18 12.53 -0.49
C GLU A 27 -19.04 11.33 -1.40
N ALA A 28 -17.80 10.87 -1.57
CA ALA A 28 -17.50 9.58 -2.13
C ALA A 28 -18.25 8.55 -1.27
N ALA A 29 -19.49 8.27 -1.62
CA ALA A 29 -20.15 7.01 -1.35
C ALA A 29 -19.47 5.96 -2.23
N ASP A 30 -18.16 5.81 -2.02
CA ASP A 30 -17.50 4.53 -2.14
C ASP A 30 -18.17 3.66 -1.08
N THR A 31 -19.35 3.17 -1.46
CA THR A 31 -19.87 1.92 -0.95
C THR A 31 -18.82 0.92 -1.36
N ALA A 32 -17.76 0.86 -0.55
CA ALA A 32 -16.82 -0.23 -0.49
C ALA A 32 -17.70 -1.42 -0.20
N LYS A 33 -18.23 -2.02 -1.28
CA LYS A 33 -18.59 -3.42 -1.31
C LYS A 33 -17.40 -4.05 -0.63
N LYS A 34 -17.62 -4.56 0.57
CA LYS A 34 -16.66 -5.38 1.28
C LYS A 34 -16.51 -6.62 0.41
N GLU A 35 -15.75 -6.50 -0.67
CA GLU A 35 -15.36 -7.59 -1.53
C GLU A 35 -14.47 -8.44 -0.64
N TRP A 36 -15.06 -9.48 -0.11
CA TRP A 36 -14.33 -10.53 0.57
C TRP A 36 -13.31 -11.03 -0.43
N VAL A 37 -12.03 -10.90 -0.08
CA VAL A 37 -10.94 -11.41 -0.91
C VAL A 37 -11.19 -12.90 -1.10
N LYS A 38 -11.31 -13.31 -2.36
CA LYS A 38 -11.55 -14.72 -2.70
C LYS A 38 -10.45 -15.57 -2.07
N TYR A 39 -10.84 -16.52 -1.22
CA TYR A 39 -9.91 -17.50 -0.68
C TYR A 39 -9.29 -18.29 -1.82
N ASN A 40 -7.96 -18.21 -1.95
CA ASN A 40 -7.19 -18.94 -2.93
C ASN A 40 -6.24 -19.90 -2.19
N PRO A 41 -6.49 -21.22 -2.17
CA PRO A 41 -5.63 -22.19 -1.48
C PRO A 41 -4.22 -22.26 -2.10
N ASP A 42 -4.06 -21.79 -3.33
CA ASP A 42 -2.78 -21.73 -4.03
C ASP A 42 -2.03 -20.42 -3.78
N PHE A 43 -2.60 -19.50 -2.99
CA PHE A 43 -1.90 -18.27 -2.62
C PHE A 43 -0.63 -18.61 -1.84
N ARG A 44 0.49 -18.01 -2.25
CA ARG A 44 1.79 -18.11 -1.59
C ARG A 44 2.35 -16.70 -1.46
N PHE A 45 2.95 -16.42 -0.31
CA PHE A 45 3.71 -15.21 -0.12
C PHE A 45 5.00 -15.29 -0.92
N ASN A 46 5.42 -14.15 -1.48
CA ASN A 46 6.68 -14.02 -2.18
C ASN A 46 7.83 -14.07 -1.18
N ASP A 47 8.96 -14.64 -1.59
CA ASP A 47 10.15 -14.73 -0.74
C ASP A 47 10.77 -13.34 -0.54
N GLY A 48 11.04 -13.00 0.72
CA GLY A 48 11.63 -11.71 1.06
C GLY A 48 11.23 -11.18 2.44
N VAL A 49 11.57 -9.92 2.68
CA VAL A 49 11.32 -9.22 3.95
C VAL A 49 10.20 -8.20 3.77
N TYR A 50 9.18 -8.29 4.61
CA TYR A 50 8.07 -7.35 4.69
C TYR A 50 8.32 -6.35 5.80
N LEU A 51 8.46 -5.07 5.44
CA LEU A 51 8.68 -3.98 6.37
C LEU A 51 7.40 -3.59 7.12
N ASN A 52 6.26 -3.63 6.46
CA ASN A 52 4.98 -3.16 7.01
C ASN A 52 3.81 -4.00 6.50
N PHE A 53 2.62 -3.76 7.08
CA PHE A 53 1.41 -4.50 6.76
C PHE A 53 0.93 -4.29 5.32
N ASP A 54 1.15 -3.11 4.73
CA ASP A 54 0.74 -2.84 3.35
C ASP A 54 1.48 -3.73 2.35
N GLN A 55 2.77 -3.98 2.59
CA GLN A 55 3.56 -4.93 1.79
C GLN A 55 3.03 -6.36 1.92
N VAL A 56 2.59 -6.77 3.11
CA VAL A 56 1.99 -8.11 3.32
C VAL A 56 0.67 -8.24 2.57
N LYS A 57 -0.19 -7.22 2.68
CA LYS A 57 -1.48 -7.17 2.00
C LYS A 57 -1.32 -7.24 0.48
N ASN A 58 -0.30 -6.57 -0.07
CA ASN A 58 -0.02 -6.53 -1.50
C ASN A 58 0.92 -7.65 -1.98
N ASN A 59 1.41 -8.50 -1.07
CA ASN A 59 2.42 -9.52 -1.35
C ASN A 59 3.70 -8.98 -2.04
N ASP A 60 4.17 -7.80 -1.60
CA ASP A 60 5.30 -7.09 -2.20
C ASP A 60 6.47 -6.94 -1.20
N PRO A 61 7.23 -8.02 -0.93
CA PRO A 61 8.37 -7.98 -0.03
C PRO A 61 9.60 -7.36 -0.69
N ILE A 62 10.58 -6.98 0.14
CA ILE A 62 11.95 -6.72 -0.30
C ILE A 62 12.59 -8.07 -0.65
N PRO A 63 12.92 -8.31 -1.91
CA PRO A 63 13.48 -9.58 -2.34
C PRO A 63 14.95 -9.70 -1.91
N LYS A 64 15.42 -10.95 -1.80
CA LYS A 64 16.78 -11.32 -1.36
C LYS A 64 17.89 -10.52 -2.03
N TYR A 65 17.77 -10.28 -3.33
CA TYR A 65 18.79 -9.59 -4.13
C TYR A 65 18.91 -8.07 -3.86
N LYS A 66 17.91 -7.45 -3.21
CA LYS A 66 17.97 -6.02 -2.82
C LYS A 66 18.57 -5.82 -1.43
N ILE A 67 18.68 -6.89 -0.64
CA ILE A 67 19.18 -6.84 0.74
C ILE A 67 20.71 -6.81 0.70
N ILE A 68 21.29 -5.85 1.41
CA ILE A 68 22.73 -5.71 1.57
C ILE A 68 23.09 -6.35 2.92
N SER A 69 23.73 -7.51 2.89
CA SER A 69 24.24 -8.18 4.09
C SER A 69 25.60 -8.83 3.80
N SER A 70 26.34 -9.12 4.87
CA SER A 70 27.57 -9.91 4.84
C SER A 70 27.32 -11.42 4.69
N VAL A 71 26.07 -11.86 4.87
CA VAL A 71 25.68 -13.27 4.73
C VAL A 71 25.67 -13.70 3.26
N ASP A 72 26.16 -14.91 2.98
CA ASP A 72 26.12 -15.49 1.64
C ASP A 72 24.69 -15.60 1.09
N TYR A 73 24.45 -15.03 -0.09
CA TYR A 73 23.18 -15.10 -0.81
C TYR A 73 22.78 -16.52 -1.24
N ASN A 74 23.67 -17.50 -1.21
CA ASN A 74 23.31 -18.90 -1.47
C ASN A 74 22.93 -19.66 -0.21
N ASN A 75 23.09 -19.06 0.97
CA ASN A 75 22.75 -19.71 2.23
C ASN A 75 21.22 -20.00 2.29
N PRO A 76 20.80 -21.26 2.51
CA PRO A 76 19.40 -21.61 2.70
C PRO A 76 18.78 -20.93 3.94
N GLN A 77 19.60 -20.60 4.93
CA GLN A 77 19.22 -19.90 6.16
C GLN A 77 19.49 -18.39 6.08
N PHE A 78 19.62 -17.82 4.87
CA PHE A 78 19.92 -16.40 4.68
C PHE A 78 18.98 -15.49 5.48
N PHE A 79 17.67 -15.69 5.37
CA PHE A 79 16.71 -14.86 6.07
C PHE A 79 16.77 -15.03 7.60
N ASP A 80 17.09 -16.23 8.09
CA ASP A 80 17.28 -16.48 9.52
C ASP A 80 18.54 -15.76 10.05
N ALA A 81 19.63 -15.81 9.28
CA ALA A 81 20.87 -15.14 9.61
C ALA A 81 20.71 -13.61 9.59
N VAL A 82 20.08 -13.05 8.56
CA VAL A 82 19.76 -11.62 8.47
C VAL A 82 18.80 -11.20 9.60
N ALA A 83 17.83 -12.04 9.97
CA ALA A 83 16.93 -11.79 11.10
C ALA A 83 17.62 -11.73 12.47
N THR A 84 18.85 -12.24 12.57
CA THR A 84 19.67 -12.14 13.80
C THR A 84 20.39 -10.79 13.90
N GLU A 85 20.51 -10.06 12.79
CA GLU A 85 21.10 -8.72 12.76
C GLU A 85 20.16 -7.68 13.41
N SER A 86 20.73 -6.59 13.92
CA SER A 86 19.94 -5.53 14.57
C SER A 86 19.17 -4.66 13.58
N ALA A 87 19.64 -4.58 12.35
CA ALA A 87 19.06 -3.81 11.26
C ALA A 87 19.34 -4.49 9.92
N ILE A 88 18.48 -4.19 8.94
CA ILE A 88 18.63 -4.63 7.56
C ILE A 88 18.87 -3.42 6.66
N SER A 89 19.90 -3.53 5.82
CA SER A 89 20.19 -2.56 4.77
C SER A 89 19.64 -3.07 3.43
N TYR A 90 19.02 -2.22 2.63
CA TYR A 90 18.56 -2.61 1.29
C TYR A 90 18.53 -1.41 0.32
N TYR A 91 18.51 -1.69 -0.98
CA TYR A 91 18.27 -0.67 -2.00
C TYR A 91 16.78 -0.55 -2.33
N ASP A 92 16.24 0.65 -2.27
CA ASP A 92 14.88 0.92 -2.72
C ASP A 92 14.78 0.97 -4.25
N ASN A 93 13.57 1.21 -4.78
CA ASN A 93 13.32 1.27 -6.21
C ASN A 93 14.00 2.46 -6.92
N LEU A 94 14.49 3.45 -6.16
CA LEU A 94 15.24 4.60 -6.65
C LEU A 94 16.76 4.37 -6.54
N GLY A 95 17.20 3.21 -6.05
CA GLY A 95 18.60 2.88 -5.83
C GLY A 95 19.18 3.52 -4.57
N ILE A 96 18.35 4.06 -3.68
CA ILE A 96 18.80 4.67 -2.42
C ILE A 96 18.92 3.57 -1.37
N ARG A 97 20.04 3.56 -0.64
CA ARG A 97 20.27 2.64 0.48
C ARG A 97 19.42 3.08 1.67
N GLN A 98 18.58 2.18 2.16
CA GLN A 98 17.76 2.34 3.34
C GLN A 98 18.25 1.39 4.43
N ASP A 99 18.30 1.88 5.67
CA ASP A 99 18.62 1.09 6.86
C ASP A 99 17.39 1.04 7.77
N VAL A 100 16.87 -0.17 8.02
CA VAL A 100 15.66 -0.37 8.83
C VAL A 100 15.95 -1.29 9.99
N SER A 101 15.47 -0.94 11.18
CA SER A 101 15.60 -1.79 12.36
C SER A 101 14.85 -3.11 12.18
N MET A 102 15.49 -4.23 12.54
CA MET A 102 14.86 -5.55 12.51
C MET A 102 13.67 -5.63 13.48
N LYS A 103 13.61 -4.78 14.51
CA LYS A 103 12.47 -4.72 15.44
C LYS A 103 11.23 -4.05 14.85
N SER A 104 11.39 -3.27 13.78
CA SER A 104 10.28 -2.52 13.17
C SER A 104 9.70 -3.21 11.94
N ILE A 105 10.34 -4.26 11.43
CA ILE A 105 9.80 -5.01 10.29
C ILE A 105 8.58 -5.82 10.71
N TRP A 106 7.70 -6.12 9.76
CA TRP A 106 6.55 -6.98 10.00
C TRP A 106 6.97 -8.46 10.09
N GLY A 107 7.84 -8.90 9.17
CA GLY A 107 8.34 -10.27 9.15
C GLY A 107 9.01 -10.61 7.82
N TYR A 108 9.39 -11.87 7.64
CA TYR A 108 9.95 -12.37 6.39
C TYR A 108 9.28 -13.68 5.99
N CYS A 109 9.28 -13.98 4.69
CA CYS A 109 8.84 -15.27 4.16
C CYS A 109 10.02 -15.98 3.51
N LYS A 110 10.13 -17.28 3.76
CA LYS A 110 11.05 -18.18 3.08
C LYS A 110 10.29 -19.42 2.61
N MET A 111 10.22 -19.65 1.32
CA MET A 111 9.71 -20.88 0.76
C MET A 111 10.86 -21.88 0.64
N VAL A 112 10.92 -22.83 1.58
CA VAL A 112 11.91 -23.90 1.52
C VAL A 112 11.30 -25.07 0.73
N CYS A 113 11.80 -25.30 -0.48
CA CYS A 113 11.51 -26.53 -1.24
C CYS A 113 12.69 -27.49 -1.09
N TYR A 114 12.52 -28.55 -0.30
CA TYR A 114 13.42 -29.71 -0.33
C TYR A 114 12.83 -30.76 -1.25
N THR A 115 13.54 -31.12 -2.31
CA THR A 115 13.36 -32.40 -2.99
C THR A 115 14.25 -33.41 -2.28
N SER A 116 13.67 -34.35 -1.54
CA SER A 116 14.40 -35.54 -1.11
C SER A 116 14.61 -36.43 -2.34
N GLU A 117 15.85 -36.51 -2.82
CA GLU A 117 16.30 -37.62 -3.68
C GLU A 117 16.50 -38.89 -2.85
#